data_AF-A0A950G6C5-F1
#
_entry.id   AF-A0A950G6C5-F1
#
_cell.length_a   1.000
_cell.length_b   1.000
_cell.length_c   1.000
_cell.angle_alpha   90.00
_cell.angle_beta   90.00
_cell.angle_gamma   90.00
#
_symmetry.space_group_name_H-M   'P 1'
#
loop_
_entity.id
_entity.type
_entity.pdbx_description
1 polymer ?
#
loop_
_entity_poly.entity_id
_entity_poly.type
_entity_poly.pdbx_seq_one_letter_code
_entity_poly.pdbx_strand_id
1 'polypeptide(L)'
;MSAQAQPVAPAATAPSDDGFDILDAAHSQAIVELGKLAALVSRIRTHGIDDVARALAVEVAGFFGAYNREHHADEEKHVFPQLLRDGDAETVQTVRCLLQDHRWLDEDWREVGALVQAIASGQGWIDVDTLHEGVQVFSGLMRAHIALEESFIYPQARARSNSDLRHEMAREISARRRDTRKNGGAKGGLDAAQTAWLRKQLLEREAALKEFVRQSVAPMSTGTEVVDQKDLAERGESQSLAEALDRLEREELKNVQAALRRMDAGVYGLCTDCDRPILLTRLLAHPDGLRCATCQDRFEVLRSRRGVRQP
;
A
#
# COMPACT_ATOMS: atom_id res chain seq x y z
N MET A 1 -9.66 -36.29 24.22
CA MET A 1 -8.50 -36.12 23.33
C MET A 1 -9.03 -35.57 22.01
N SER A 2 -9.02 -34.25 21.84
CA SER A 2 -9.37 -33.62 20.56
C SER A 2 -8.38 -32.48 20.34
N ALA A 3 -7.29 -32.79 19.64
CA ALA A 3 -6.31 -31.80 19.21
C ALA A 3 -6.90 -31.08 18.00
N GLN A 4 -7.23 -29.79 18.17
CA GLN A 4 -7.58 -28.91 17.07
C GLN A 4 -6.30 -28.66 16.25
N ALA A 5 -6.30 -29.12 15.00
CA ALA A 5 -5.25 -28.85 14.05
C ALA A 5 -5.27 -27.35 13.71
N GLN A 6 -4.19 -26.64 14.04
CA GLN A 6 -3.97 -25.27 13.59
C GLN A 6 -3.72 -25.28 12.06
N PRO A 7 -4.23 -24.28 11.32
CA PRO A 7 -3.94 -24.16 9.90
C PRO A 7 -2.45 -23.87 9.73
N VAL A 8 -1.75 -24.81 9.11
CA VAL A 8 -0.34 -24.68 8.72
C VAL A 8 -0.29 -23.66 7.58
N ALA A 9 0.41 -22.54 7.78
CA ALA A 9 0.68 -21.59 6.70
C ALA A 9 1.34 -22.34 5.52
N PRO A 10 0.91 -22.12 4.26
CA PRO A 10 1.50 -22.82 3.14
C PRO A 10 3.00 -22.50 3.08
N ALA A 11 3.81 -23.55 3.12
CA ALA A 11 5.24 -23.43 2.89
C ALA A 11 5.46 -22.76 1.52
N ALA A 12 6.33 -21.75 1.46
CA ALA A 12 6.72 -21.13 0.21
C ALA A 12 7.27 -22.21 -0.73
N THR A 13 6.46 -22.60 -1.72
CA THR A 13 6.84 -23.54 -2.76
C THR A 13 8.01 -22.95 -3.54
N ALA A 14 8.99 -23.79 -3.88
CA ALA A 14 10.08 -23.37 -4.75
C ALA A 14 9.48 -22.79 -6.05
N PRO A 15 10.05 -21.70 -6.61
CA PRO A 15 9.54 -21.11 -7.84
C PRO A 15 9.56 -22.16 -8.96
N SER A 16 8.41 -22.38 -9.61
CA SER A 16 8.30 -23.34 -10.72
C SER A 16 9.18 -22.92 -11.89
N ASP A 17 9.70 -23.91 -12.60
CA ASP A 17 10.41 -23.74 -13.87
C ASP A 17 9.48 -23.79 -15.08
N ASP A 18 8.19 -24.14 -14.91
CA ASP A 18 7.16 -24.07 -15.94
C ASP A 18 6.38 -22.74 -15.86
N GLY A 19 6.29 -22.03 -16.98
CA GLY A 19 5.68 -20.70 -17.01
C GLY A 19 4.19 -20.71 -16.69
N PHE A 20 3.46 -21.76 -17.09
CA PHE A 20 2.03 -21.83 -16.82
C PHE A 20 1.76 -22.17 -15.35
N ASP A 21 2.64 -22.93 -14.69
CA ASP A 21 2.51 -23.15 -13.25
C ASP A 21 2.67 -21.85 -12.45
N ILE A 22 3.50 -20.90 -12.96
CA ILE A 22 3.63 -19.56 -12.39
C ILE A 22 2.34 -18.74 -12.59
N LEU A 23 1.64 -18.94 -13.72
CA LEU A 23 0.36 -18.29 -14.01
C LEU A 23 -0.79 -18.91 -13.19
N ASP A 24 -0.88 -20.23 -13.08
CA ASP A 24 -1.86 -20.94 -12.25
C ASP A 24 -1.72 -20.56 -10.76
N ALA A 25 -0.48 -20.43 -10.29
CA ALA A 25 -0.22 -19.93 -8.94
C ALA A 25 -0.67 -18.47 -8.77
N ALA A 26 -0.63 -17.67 -9.84
CA ALA A 26 -1.11 -16.30 -9.82
C ALA A 26 -2.62 -16.20 -9.70
N HIS A 27 -3.37 -17.01 -10.45
CA HIS A 27 -4.82 -17.14 -10.29
C HIS A 27 -5.21 -17.58 -8.89
N SER A 28 -4.52 -18.60 -8.36
CA SER A 28 -4.74 -19.09 -7.00
C SER A 28 -4.58 -17.98 -5.96
N GLN A 29 -3.54 -17.16 -6.10
CA GLN A 29 -3.35 -16.00 -5.22
C GLN A 29 -4.42 -14.93 -5.44
N ALA A 30 -4.80 -14.63 -6.68
CA ALA A 30 -5.85 -13.66 -6.99
C ALA A 30 -7.19 -14.03 -6.34
N ILE A 31 -7.58 -15.31 -6.36
CA ILE A 31 -8.78 -15.80 -5.68
C ILE A 31 -8.74 -15.58 -4.16
N VAL A 32 -7.57 -15.78 -3.53
CA VAL A 32 -7.38 -15.51 -2.10
C VAL A 32 -7.56 -14.00 -1.81
N GLU A 33 -6.99 -13.14 -2.64
CA GLU A 33 -7.06 -11.69 -2.48
C GLU A 33 -8.47 -11.14 -2.73
N LEU A 34 -9.24 -11.73 -3.67
CA LEU A 34 -10.67 -11.44 -3.80
C LEU A 34 -11.44 -11.80 -2.53
N GLY A 35 -11.08 -12.89 -1.85
CA GLY A 35 -11.64 -13.26 -0.55
C GLY A 35 -11.36 -12.21 0.53
N LYS A 36 -10.14 -11.67 0.55
CA LYS A 36 -9.75 -10.57 1.46
C LYS A 36 -10.51 -9.28 1.16
N LEU A 37 -10.70 -8.94 -0.13
CA LEU A 37 -11.48 -7.76 -0.53
C LEU A 37 -12.94 -7.87 -0.07
N ALA A 38 -13.56 -9.05 -0.19
CA ALA A 38 -14.90 -9.29 0.34
C ALA A 38 -14.94 -9.19 1.89
N ALA A 39 -13.92 -9.74 2.57
CA ALA A 39 -13.79 -9.66 4.02
C ALA A 39 -13.62 -8.21 4.51
N LEU A 40 -12.91 -7.37 3.75
CA LEU A 40 -12.75 -5.94 4.03
C LEU A 40 -14.10 -5.23 4.04
N VAL A 41 -14.93 -5.42 3.00
CA VAL A 41 -16.26 -4.81 2.93
C VAL A 41 -17.14 -5.26 4.10
N SER A 42 -17.13 -6.56 4.41
CA SER A 42 -17.87 -7.11 5.56
C SER A 42 -17.42 -6.47 6.88
N ARG A 43 -16.11 -6.33 7.08
CA ARG A 43 -15.53 -5.73 8.29
C ARG A 43 -15.92 -4.27 8.45
N ILE A 44 -15.85 -3.48 7.38
CA ILE A 44 -16.19 -2.04 7.44
C ILE A 44 -17.66 -1.87 7.82
N ARG A 45 -18.55 -2.74 7.31
CA ARG A 45 -19.98 -2.71 7.67
C ARG A 45 -20.25 -3.03 9.14
N THR A 46 -19.46 -3.89 9.76
CA THR A 46 -19.70 -4.34 11.15
C THR A 46 -18.91 -3.57 12.20
N HIS A 47 -17.69 -3.13 11.87
CA HIS A 47 -16.75 -2.53 12.82
C HIS A 47 -16.28 -1.13 12.42
N GLY A 48 -16.71 -0.62 11.25
CA GLY A 48 -16.18 0.61 10.68
C GLY A 48 -14.74 0.46 10.19
N ILE A 49 -14.09 1.59 9.91
CA ILE A 49 -12.71 1.62 9.44
C ILE A 49 -11.77 1.58 10.65
N ASP A 50 -11.54 0.38 11.17
CA ASP A 50 -10.57 0.11 12.23
C ASP A 50 -9.18 -0.27 11.68
N ASP A 51 -8.18 -0.42 12.55
CA ASP A 51 -6.80 -0.70 12.13
C ASP A 51 -6.65 -2.00 11.34
N VAL A 52 -7.51 -2.98 11.58
CA VAL A 52 -7.50 -4.24 10.84
C VAL A 52 -8.10 -4.05 9.44
N ALA A 53 -9.17 -3.27 9.30
CA ALA A 53 -9.71 -2.90 7.99
C ALA A 53 -8.67 -2.11 7.18
N ARG A 54 -7.96 -1.18 7.83
CA ARG A 54 -6.88 -0.41 7.21
C ARG A 54 -5.74 -1.31 6.73
N ALA A 55 -5.28 -2.24 7.57
CA ALA A 55 -4.22 -3.18 7.23
C ALA A 55 -4.61 -4.09 6.05
N LEU A 56 -5.84 -4.62 6.06
CA LEU A 56 -6.36 -5.46 4.99
C LEU A 56 -6.49 -4.68 3.68
N ALA A 57 -6.92 -3.42 3.75
CA ALA A 57 -6.98 -2.53 2.59
C ALA A 57 -5.60 -2.25 1.99
N VAL A 58 -4.55 -2.04 2.82
CA VAL A 58 -3.16 -1.89 2.33
C VAL A 58 -2.71 -3.13 1.57
N GLU A 59 -2.96 -4.32 2.12
CA GLU A 59 -2.56 -5.59 1.52
C GLU A 59 -3.23 -5.80 0.14
N VAL A 60 -4.55 -5.71 0.10
CA VAL A 60 -5.34 -5.91 -1.13
C VAL A 60 -5.02 -4.84 -2.18
N ALA A 61 -4.86 -3.58 -1.76
CA ALA A 61 -4.45 -2.49 -2.62
C ALA A 61 -3.10 -2.74 -3.30
N GLY A 62 -2.12 -3.22 -2.54
CA GLY A 62 -0.78 -3.51 -3.03
C GLY A 62 -0.77 -4.67 -4.03
N PHE A 63 -1.59 -5.69 -3.80
CA PHE A 63 -1.70 -6.82 -4.69
C PHE A 63 -2.30 -6.40 -6.05
N PHE A 64 -3.56 -5.99 -6.09
CA PHE A 64 -4.24 -5.74 -7.38
C PHE A 64 -3.67 -4.53 -8.14
N GLY A 65 -3.07 -3.56 -7.44
CA GLY A 65 -2.46 -2.38 -8.06
C GLY A 65 -1.21 -2.66 -8.92
N ALA A 66 -0.48 -3.74 -8.66
CA ALA A 66 0.74 -4.09 -9.39
C ALA A 66 0.68 -5.50 -9.98
N TYR A 67 0.24 -6.47 -9.18
CA TYR A 67 0.29 -7.88 -9.52
C TYR A 67 -0.61 -8.25 -10.70
N ASN A 68 -1.84 -7.71 -10.73
CA ASN A 68 -2.83 -8.08 -11.74
C ASN A 68 -2.37 -7.64 -13.15
N ARG A 69 -1.85 -6.41 -13.25
CA ARG A 69 -1.30 -5.89 -14.52
C ARG A 69 -0.09 -6.66 -15.02
N GLU A 70 0.79 -7.05 -14.10
CA GLU A 70 1.98 -7.82 -14.48
C GLU A 70 1.63 -9.22 -14.98
N HIS A 71 0.58 -9.82 -14.42
CA HIS A 71 0.04 -11.11 -14.84
C HIS A 71 -0.64 -11.02 -16.22
N HIS A 72 -1.55 -10.08 -16.42
CA HIS A 72 -2.16 -9.84 -17.74
C HIS A 72 -1.08 -9.57 -18.83
N ALA A 73 -0.05 -8.79 -18.49
CA ALA A 73 1.07 -8.53 -19.39
C ALA A 73 1.89 -9.80 -19.73
N ASP A 74 1.91 -10.81 -18.85
CA ASP A 74 2.51 -12.11 -19.17
C ASP A 74 1.71 -12.84 -20.24
N GLU A 75 0.40 -12.88 -20.09
CA GLU A 75 -0.47 -13.61 -21.01
C GLU A 75 -0.51 -12.96 -22.39
N GLU A 76 -0.63 -11.62 -22.41
CA GLU A 76 -0.60 -10.83 -23.64
C GLU A 76 0.72 -10.98 -24.41
N LYS A 77 1.82 -11.24 -23.69
CA LYS A 77 3.14 -11.44 -24.30
C LYS A 77 3.40 -12.88 -24.70
N HIS A 78 3.03 -13.84 -23.87
CA HIS A 78 3.51 -15.21 -23.98
C HIS A 78 2.43 -16.22 -24.38
N VAL A 79 1.16 -16.00 -24.02
CA VAL A 79 0.07 -16.95 -24.22
C VAL A 79 -0.76 -16.58 -25.45
N PHE A 80 -1.29 -15.36 -25.47
CA PHE A 80 -2.26 -14.92 -26.48
C PHE A 80 -1.71 -14.82 -27.91
N PRO A 81 -0.45 -14.40 -28.17
CA PRO A 81 0.03 -14.22 -29.54
C PRO A 81 0.08 -15.51 -30.37
N GLN A 82 0.28 -16.67 -29.75
CA GLN A 82 0.23 -17.95 -30.48
C GLN A 82 -1.21 -18.34 -30.80
N LEU A 83 -2.12 -18.20 -29.81
CA LEU A 83 -3.54 -18.53 -29.98
C LEU A 83 -4.24 -17.64 -31.00
N LEU A 84 -3.85 -16.36 -31.09
CA LEU A 84 -4.38 -15.45 -32.11
C LEU A 84 -3.92 -15.79 -33.53
N ARG A 85 -2.75 -16.43 -33.69
CA ARG A 85 -2.21 -16.82 -34.99
C ARG A 85 -2.73 -18.18 -35.45
N ASP A 86 -2.74 -19.15 -34.54
CA ASP A 86 -2.91 -20.57 -34.87
C ASP A 86 -4.18 -21.19 -34.24
N GLY A 87 -4.97 -20.40 -33.50
CA GLY A 87 -6.23 -20.84 -32.89
C GLY A 87 -7.38 -20.92 -33.89
N ASP A 88 -8.40 -21.70 -33.56
CA ASP A 88 -9.66 -21.69 -34.29
C ASP A 88 -10.48 -20.41 -33.99
N ALA A 89 -11.61 -20.25 -34.69
CA ALA A 89 -12.44 -19.06 -34.56
C ALA A 89 -12.94 -18.81 -33.13
N GLU A 90 -13.29 -19.88 -32.40
CA GLU A 90 -13.76 -19.79 -31.00
C GLU A 90 -12.62 -19.33 -30.09
N THR A 91 -11.44 -19.93 -30.23
CA THR A 91 -10.22 -19.58 -29.48
C THR A 91 -9.83 -18.12 -29.70
N VAL A 92 -9.76 -17.70 -30.96
CA VAL A 92 -9.38 -16.33 -31.32
C VAL A 92 -10.39 -15.32 -30.75
N GLN A 93 -11.68 -15.65 -30.81
CA GLN A 93 -12.71 -14.78 -30.24
C GLN A 93 -12.61 -14.71 -28.72
N THR A 94 -12.39 -15.84 -28.04
CA THR A 94 -12.22 -15.87 -26.59
C THR A 94 -11.00 -15.06 -26.14
N VAL A 95 -9.86 -15.16 -26.83
CA VAL A 95 -8.68 -14.34 -26.52
C VAL A 95 -8.98 -12.84 -26.69
N ARG A 96 -9.76 -12.45 -27.71
CA ARG A 96 -10.18 -11.05 -27.88
C ARG A 96 -11.10 -10.57 -26.76
N CYS A 97 -11.97 -11.44 -26.24
CA CYS A 97 -12.77 -11.15 -25.07
C CYS A 97 -11.89 -10.97 -23.83
N LEU A 98 -10.92 -11.87 -23.57
CA LEU A 98 -10.00 -11.73 -22.44
C LEU A 98 -9.16 -10.44 -22.50
N LEU A 99 -8.69 -10.04 -23.68
CA LEU A 99 -8.03 -8.75 -23.90
C LEU A 99 -8.94 -7.54 -23.60
N GLN A 100 -10.26 -7.68 -23.78
CA GLN A 100 -11.23 -6.68 -23.38
C GLN A 100 -11.46 -6.71 -21.87
N ASP A 101 -11.56 -7.89 -21.27
CA ASP A 101 -11.69 -8.09 -19.83
C ASP A 101 -10.49 -7.48 -19.09
N HIS A 102 -9.25 -7.66 -19.57
CA HIS A 102 -8.05 -7.02 -18.98
C HIS A 102 -8.22 -5.51 -18.82
N ARG A 103 -8.80 -4.84 -19.84
CA ARG A 103 -9.04 -3.40 -19.82
C ARG A 103 -10.14 -3.01 -18.85
N TRP A 104 -11.24 -3.76 -18.82
CA TRP A 104 -12.32 -3.55 -17.87
C TRP A 104 -11.89 -3.80 -16.43
N LEU A 105 -11.13 -4.86 -16.17
CA LEU A 105 -10.53 -5.14 -14.87
C LEU A 105 -9.60 -4.01 -14.40
N ASP A 106 -8.82 -3.45 -15.32
CA ASP A 106 -7.96 -2.30 -15.05
C ASP A 106 -8.73 -0.99 -14.78
N GLU A 107 -9.91 -0.84 -15.37
CA GLU A 107 -10.83 0.29 -15.16
C GLU A 107 -11.58 0.15 -13.83
N ASP A 108 -12.24 -0.99 -13.62
CA ASP A 108 -12.93 -1.35 -12.37
C ASP A 108 -11.99 -1.20 -11.17
N TRP A 109 -10.74 -1.69 -11.30
CA TRP A 109 -9.77 -1.58 -10.22
C TRP A 109 -9.30 -0.14 -9.97
N ARG A 110 -9.29 0.76 -10.97
CA ARG A 110 -8.97 2.18 -10.69
C ARG A 110 -10.02 2.81 -9.78
N GLU A 111 -11.28 2.48 -9.99
CA GLU A 111 -12.39 3.01 -9.19
C GLU A 111 -12.42 2.36 -7.80
N VAL A 112 -12.47 1.02 -7.74
CA VAL A 112 -12.48 0.27 -6.47
C VAL A 112 -11.19 0.51 -5.68
N GLY A 113 -10.04 0.47 -6.35
CA GLY A 113 -8.74 0.67 -5.76
C GLY A 113 -8.63 2.01 -5.05
N ALA A 114 -9.13 3.09 -5.65
CA ALA A 114 -9.12 4.43 -5.04
C ALA A 114 -9.88 4.44 -3.70
N LEU A 115 -11.04 3.78 -3.63
CA LEU A 115 -11.80 3.63 -2.39
C LEU A 115 -11.05 2.78 -1.35
N VAL A 116 -10.49 1.65 -1.77
CA VAL A 116 -9.68 0.78 -0.90
C VAL A 116 -8.46 1.54 -0.35
N GLN A 117 -7.79 2.37 -1.15
CA GLN A 117 -6.66 3.19 -0.69
C GLN A 117 -7.08 4.33 0.26
N ALA A 118 -8.27 4.89 0.09
CA ALA A 118 -8.82 5.85 1.04
C ALA A 118 -9.10 5.16 2.41
N ILE A 119 -9.64 3.93 2.42
CA ILE A 119 -9.75 3.13 3.66
C ILE A 119 -8.38 2.86 4.27
N ALA A 120 -7.39 2.42 3.48
CA ALA A 120 -6.03 2.19 3.97
C ALA A 120 -5.44 3.43 4.66
N SER A 121 -5.77 4.62 4.14
CA SER A 121 -5.34 5.91 4.68
C SER A 121 -6.17 6.39 5.89
N GLY A 122 -7.16 5.61 6.33
CA GLY A 122 -8.03 5.94 7.46
C GLY A 122 -9.12 6.98 7.14
N GLN A 123 -9.44 7.20 5.86
CA GLN A 123 -10.47 8.15 5.47
C GLN A 123 -11.87 7.56 5.66
N GLY A 124 -12.71 8.24 6.44
CA GLY A 124 -14.05 7.77 6.83
C GLY A 124 -15.22 8.23 5.97
N TRP A 125 -14.98 9.00 4.90
CA TRP A 125 -16.05 9.56 4.07
C TRP A 125 -16.58 8.59 3.00
N ILE A 126 -16.05 7.37 2.94
CA ILE A 126 -16.40 6.41 1.90
C ILE A 126 -17.82 5.91 2.07
N ASP A 127 -18.58 5.96 0.97
CA ASP A 127 -19.83 5.22 0.86
C ASP A 127 -19.55 3.72 0.71
N VAL A 128 -19.86 2.98 1.76
CA VAL A 128 -19.63 1.54 1.87
C VAL A 128 -20.50 0.75 0.89
N ASP A 129 -21.66 1.28 0.49
CA ASP A 129 -22.55 0.61 -0.46
C ASP A 129 -22.00 0.73 -1.88
N THR A 130 -21.55 1.93 -2.27
CA THR A 130 -20.79 2.13 -3.52
C THR A 130 -19.56 1.22 -3.60
N LEU A 131 -18.77 1.12 -2.51
CA LEU A 131 -17.63 0.20 -2.47
C LEU A 131 -18.08 -1.26 -2.63
N HIS A 132 -19.15 -1.67 -1.94
CA HIS A 132 -19.65 -3.03 -2.01
C HIS A 132 -20.05 -3.42 -3.44
N GLU A 133 -20.79 -2.55 -4.13
CA GLU A 133 -21.21 -2.76 -5.52
C GLU A 133 -20.01 -2.89 -6.46
N GLY A 134 -19.06 -1.96 -6.39
CA GLY A 134 -17.85 -2.02 -7.20
C GLY A 134 -17.02 -3.28 -6.95
N VAL A 135 -16.90 -3.70 -5.68
CA VAL A 135 -16.22 -4.95 -5.31
C VAL A 135 -16.93 -6.18 -5.88
N GLN A 136 -18.27 -6.20 -5.91
CA GLN A 136 -19.03 -7.31 -6.50
C GLN A 136 -18.79 -7.40 -8.02
N VAL A 137 -18.84 -6.26 -8.73
CA VAL A 137 -18.61 -6.21 -10.18
C VAL A 137 -17.19 -6.69 -10.52
N PHE A 138 -16.18 -6.08 -9.90
CA PHE A 138 -14.77 -6.45 -10.11
C PHE A 138 -14.51 -7.92 -9.79
N SER A 139 -15.00 -8.41 -8.65
CA SER A 139 -14.82 -9.81 -8.24
C SER A 139 -15.54 -10.78 -9.16
N GLY A 140 -16.71 -10.42 -9.67
CA GLY A 140 -17.46 -11.21 -10.64
C GLY A 140 -16.70 -11.34 -11.95
N LEU A 141 -16.21 -10.23 -12.50
CA LEU A 141 -15.44 -10.21 -13.73
C LEU A 141 -14.13 -11.01 -13.58
N MET A 142 -13.35 -10.79 -12.51
CA MET A 142 -12.11 -11.55 -12.25
C MET A 142 -12.35 -13.06 -12.19
N ARG A 143 -13.42 -13.50 -11.51
CA ARG A 143 -13.72 -14.95 -11.39
C ARG A 143 -14.13 -15.56 -12.73
N ALA A 144 -14.95 -14.86 -13.51
CA ALA A 144 -15.36 -15.32 -14.82
C ALA A 144 -14.17 -15.38 -15.80
N HIS A 145 -13.31 -14.37 -15.73
CA HIS A 145 -12.07 -14.26 -16.51
C HIS A 145 -11.11 -15.43 -16.23
N ILE A 146 -10.72 -15.62 -14.96
CA ILE A 146 -9.86 -16.73 -14.52
C ILE A 146 -10.47 -18.08 -14.93
N ALA A 147 -11.78 -18.26 -14.77
CA ALA A 147 -12.45 -19.51 -15.13
C ALA A 147 -12.35 -19.79 -16.64
N LEU A 148 -12.46 -18.77 -17.49
CA LEU A 148 -12.33 -18.90 -18.94
C LEU A 148 -10.89 -19.22 -19.35
N GLU A 149 -9.93 -18.64 -18.66
CA GLU A 149 -8.50 -18.92 -18.85
C GLU A 149 -8.16 -20.36 -18.50
N GLU A 150 -8.49 -20.78 -17.27
CA GLU A 150 -8.16 -22.11 -16.76
C GLU A 150 -8.90 -23.23 -17.49
N SER A 151 -10.19 -23.03 -17.80
CA SER A 151 -11.02 -24.09 -18.39
C SER A 151 -10.87 -24.23 -19.92
N PHE A 152 -10.44 -23.17 -20.60
CA PHE A 152 -10.41 -23.15 -22.06
C PHE A 152 -9.07 -22.70 -22.66
N ILE A 153 -8.58 -21.51 -22.31
CA ILE A 153 -7.42 -20.91 -22.99
C ILE A 153 -6.10 -21.57 -22.61
N TYR A 154 -5.86 -21.85 -21.33
CA TYR A 154 -4.63 -22.49 -20.88
C TYR A 154 -4.48 -23.93 -21.40
N PRO A 155 -5.51 -24.79 -21.41
CA PRO A 155 -5.45 -26.09 -22.08
C PRO A 155 -5.03 -25.98 -23.54
N GLN A 156 -5.58 -25.00 -24.26
CA GLN A 156 -5.26 -24.77 -25.66
C GLN A 156 -3.84 -24.25 -25.90
N ALA A 157 -3.35 -23.38 -25.02
CA ALA A 157 -1.98 -22.87 -25.08
C ALA A 157 -0.97 -23.97 -24.72
N ARG A 158 -1.23 -24.73 -23.66
CA ARG A 158 -0.39 -25.87 -23.23
C ARG A 158 -0.28 -26.92 -24.33
N ALA A 159 -1.37 -27.24 -25.04
CA ALA A 159 -1.36 -28.19 -26.17
C ALA A 159 -0.47 -27.74 -27.34
N ARG A 160 -0.22 -26.43 -27.48
CA ARG A 160 0.56 -25.82 -28.56
C ARG A 160 1.98 -25.39 -28.13
N SER A 161 2.33 -25.56 -26.85
CA SER A 161 3.64 -25.23 -26.29
C SER A 161 4.46 -26.47 -26.00
N ASN A 162 5.75 -26.45 -26.37
CA ASN A 162 6.74 -27.44 -25.94
C ASN A 162 7.38 -27.04 -24.59
N SER A 163 8.24 -27.90 -24.01
CA SER A 163 8.93 -27.66 -22.74
C SER A 163 9.81 -26.41 -22.78
N ASP A 164 10.59 -26.24 -23.84
CA ASP A 164 11.59 -25.17 -23.94
C ASP A 164 10.94 -23.78 -23.90
N LEU A 165 9.80 -23.63 -24.59
CA LEU A 165 8.99 -22.41 -24.57
C LEU A 165 8.39 -22.13 -23.18
N ARG A 166 7.95 -23.16 -22.45
CA ARG A 166 7.41 -22.99 -21.08
C ARG A 166 8.49 -22.59 -20.09
N HIS A 167 9.69 -23.16 -20.22
CA HIS A 167 10.86 -22.79 -19.43
C HIS A 167 11.34 -21.38 -19.76
N GLU A 168 11.31 -20.97 -21.04
CA GLU A 168 11.63 -19.61 -21.45
C GLU A 168 10.64 -18.59 -20.88
N MET A 169 9.35 -18.86 -21.00
CA MET A 169 8.29 -18.08 -20.36
C MET A 169 8.55 -17.96 -18.85
N ALA A 170 8.81 -19.06 -18.14
CA ALA A 170 9.11 -19.02 -16.70
C ALA A 170 10.32 -18.12 -16.36
N ARG A 171 11.40 -18.22 -17.14
CA ARG A 171 12.59 -17.38 -16.96
C ARG A 171 12.27 -15.91 -17.17
N GLU A 172 11.51 -15.57 -18.20
CA GLU A 172 11.13 -14.19 -18.52
C GLU A 172 10.15 -13.60 -17.51
N ILE A 173 9.10 -14.34 -17.12
CA ILE A 173 8.17 -13.95 -16.05
C ILE A 173 8.96 -13.68 -14.77
N SER A 174 9.83 -14.63 -14.38
CA SER A 174 10.62 -14.52 -13.16
C SER A 174 11.66 -13.41 -13.23
N ALA A 175 12.28 -13.19 -14.40
CA ALA A 175 13.22 -12.09 -14.61
C ALA A 175 12.51 -10.76 -14.54
N ARG A 176 11.36 -10.62 -15.20
CA ARG A 176 10.55 -9.40 -15.12
C ARG A 176 10.09 -9.18 -13.70
N ARG A 177 9.50 -10.14 -12.98
CA ARG A 177 9.11 -9.96 -11.57
C ARG A 177 10.30 -9.69 -10.64
N ARG A 178 11.48 -10.26 -10.91
CA ARG A 178 12.72 -9.87 -10.21
C ARG A 178 13.12 -8.45 -10.55
N ASP A 179 12.96 -8.02 -11.79
CA ASP A 179 13.14 -6.64 -12.19
C ASP A 179 12.01 -5.78 -11.60
N THR A 180 10.71 -6.06 -11.67
CA THR A 180 9.68 -5.42 -10.84
C THR A 180 9.84 -5.65 -9.33
N ARG A 181 10.87 -6.35 -8.85
CA ARG A 181 11.28 -6.37 -7.42
C ARG A 181 12.61 -5.64 -7.16
N LYS A 182 13.45 -5.49 -8.19
CA LYS A 182 14.70 -4.72 -8.22
C LYS A 182 14.47 -3.30 -8.78
N ASN A 183 13.98 -3.23 -10.01
CA ASN A 183 13.27 -2.15 -10.73
C ASN A 183 11.77 -1.95 -10.39
N GLY A 184 11.11 -2.79 -9.61
CA GLY A 184 9.83 -2.46 -8.93
C GLY A 184 9.97 -2.65 -7.40
N GLY A 185 11.21 -2.81 -6.97
CA GLY A 185 11.76 -1.85 -6.02
C GLY A 185 12.03 -0.47 -6.64
N ALA A 186 11.73 -0.23 -7.93
CA ALA A 186 11.88 1.08 -8.57
C ALA A 186 10.59 1.84 -8.82
N LYS A 187 10.83 3.15 -8.73
CA LYS A 187 9.91 4.28 -8.74
C LYS A 187 9.00 4.40 -7.51
N GLY A 188 9.58 4.12 -6.35
CA GLY A 188 9.38 4.96 -5.16
C GLY A 188 10.16 6.28 -5.25
N GLY A 189 10.22 6.88 -6.43
CA GLY A 189 10.49 8.30 -6.58
C GLY A 189 9.13 8.92 -6.85
N LEU A 190 8.67 9.74 -5.92
CA LEU A 190 7.43 10.50 -6.06
C LEU A 190 7.44 11.18 -7.44
N ASP A 191 6.35 11.05 -8.19
CA ASP A 191 6.22 11.82 -9.42
C ASP A 191 6.15 13.33 -9.11
N ALA A 192 6.28 14.16 -10.13
CA ALA A 192 6.32 15.62 -9.95
C ALA A 192 5.03 16.16 -9.30
N ALA A 193 3.88 15.55 -9.59
CA ALA A 193 2.59 15.96 -9.03
C ALA A 193 2.46 15.54 -7.56
N GLN A 194 2.86 14.31 -7.23
CA GLN A 194 2.91 13.78 -5.86
C GLN A 194 3.88 14.59 -4.99
N THR A 195 5.06 14.92 -5.52
CA THR A 195 6.05 15.77 -4.84
C THR A 195 5.52 17.17 -4.61
N ALA A 196 4.86 17.77 -5.61
CA ALA A 196 4.27 19.10 -5.49
C ALA A 196 3.14 19.14 -4.43
N TRP A 197 2.28 18.11 -4.41
CA TRP A 197 1.21 18.00 -3.42
C TRP A 197 1.77 17.83 -2.00
N LEU A 198 2.72 16.91 -1.79
CA LEU A 198 3.37 16.71 -0.49
C LEU A 198 4.13 17.95 -0.03
N ARG A 199 4.79 18.66 -0.94
CA ARG A 199 5.45 19.94 -0.64
C ARG A 199 4.45 20.98 -0.18
N LYS A 200 3.30 21.10 -0.85
CA LYS A 200 2.22 22.02 -0.45
C LYS A 200 1.74 21.72 0.98
N GLN A 201 1.47 20.44 1.28
CA GLN A 201 1.06 20.02 2.63
C GLN A 201 2.12 20.36 3.71
N LEU A 202 3.40 20.09 3.43
CA LEU A 202 4.49 20.43 4.35
C LEU A 202 4.64 21.95 4.56
N LEU A 203 4.46 22.77 3.52
CA LEU A 203 4.52 24.23 3.63
C LEU A 203 3.34 24.79 4.44
N GLU A 204 2.14 24.28 4.21
CA GLU A 204 0.94 24.64 5.00
C GLU A 204 1.15 24.28 6.48
N ARG A 205 1.69 23.08 6.75
CA ARG A 205 2.00 22.64 8.12
C ARG A 205 3.11 23.48 8.77
N GLU A 206 4.17 23.82 8.02
CA GLU A 206 5.25 24.67 8.50
C GLU A 206 4.73 26.06 8.90
N ALA A 207 3.87 26.65 8.08
CA ALA A 207 3.26 27.95 8.37
C ALA A 207 2.42 27.92 9.65
N ALA A 208 1.58 26.88 9.82
CA ALA A 208 0.77 26.70 11.03
C ALA A 208 1.62 26.53 12.29
N LEU A 209 2.67 25.71 12.23
CA LEU A 209 3.60 25.48 13.36
C LEU A 209 4.40 26.74 13.71
N LYS A 210 4.85 27.53 12.71
CA LYS A 210 5.54 28.80 12.96
C LYS A 210 4.66 29.81 13.65
N GLU A 211 3.39 29.90 13.26
CA GLU A 211 2.45 30.82 13.90
C GLU A 211 2.16 30.41 15.35
N PHE A 212 1.96 29.12 15.61
CA PHE A 212 1.83 28.62 16.97
C PHE A 212 3.07 28.94 17.82
N VAL A 213 4.26 28.60 17.33
CA VAL A 213 5.52 28.88 18.06
C VAL A 213 5.69 30.38 18.32
N ARG A 214 5.28 31.26 17.41
CA ARG A 214 5.31 32.71 17.61
C ARG A 214 4.37 33.13 18.74
N GLN A 215 3.16 32.58 18.79
CA GLN A 215 2.16 32.89 19.82
C GLN A 215 2.60 32.39 21.21
N SER A 216 3.29 31.24 21.28
CA SER A 216 3.83 30.70 22.53
C SER A 216 4.98 31.52 23.13
N VAL A 217 5.67 32.37 22.34
CA VAL A 217 6.77 33.24 22.82
C VAL A 217 6.28 34.66 23.15
N ALA A 218 4.98 34.95 22.98
CA ALA A 218 4.43 36.25 23.40
C ALA A 218 4.47 36.38 24.93
N PRO A 219 5.09 37.44 25.50
CA PRO A 219 5.23 37.56 26.94
C PRO A 219 3.85 37.76 27.58
N MET A 220 3.46 36.84 28.47
CA MET A 220 2.34 37.06 29.39
C MET A 220 2.62 38.33 30.20
N SER A 221 1.77 39.35 30.03
CA SER A 221 1.85 40.61 30.77
C SER A 221 1.76 40.34 32.27
N THR A 222 2.74 40.82 33.02
CA THR A 222 2.87 40.68 34.47
C THR A 222 1.82 41.50 35.20
N GLY A 223 0.63 40.93 35.41
CA GLY A 223 -0.35 41.39 36.39
C GLY A 223 -0.01 40.79 37.76
N THR A 224 0.39 41.63 38.72
CA THR A 224 0.75 41.21 40.08
C THR A 224 -0.52 40.95 40.89
N GLU A 225 -1.01 39.71 40.88
CA GLU A 225 -2.06 39.24 41.79
C GLU A 225 -1.47 38.27 42.81
N VAL A 226 -1.92 38.39 44.07
CA VAL A 226 -1.53 37.50 45.17
C VAL A 226 -2.15 36.12 44.92
N VAL A 227 -1.32 35.08 44.85
CA VAL A 227 -1.70 33.73 44.43
C VAL A 227 -1.75 32.79 45.64
N ASP A 228 -2.84 32.03 45.81
CA ASP A 228 -2.96 30.99 46.85
C ASP A 228 -2.08 29.76 46.54
N GLN A 229 -1.68 28.97 47.54
CA GLN A 229 -0.83 27.78 47.38
C GLN A 229 -1.45 26.72 46.46
N LYS A 230 -2.77 26.57 46.50
CA LYS A 230 -3.51 25.70 45.58
C LYS A 230 -3.44 26.21 44.14
N ASP A 231 -3.58 27.51 43.96
CA ASP A 231 -3.49 28.17 42.65
C ASP A 231 -2.06 28.10 42.09
N LEU A 232 -1.03 28.11 42.93
CA LEU A 232 0.38 27.93 42.51
C LEU A 232 0.64 26.53 41.97
N ALA A 233 0.06 25.48 42.57
CA ALA A 233 0.20 24.11 42.11
C ALA A 233 -0.51 23.88 40.77
N GLU A 234 -1.76 24.33 40.64
CA GLU A 234 -2.54 24.23 39.40
C GLU A 234 -1.92 25.05 38.25
N ARG A 235 -1.36 26.23 38.56
CA ARG A 235 -0.57 27.02 37.59
C ARG A 235 0.72 26.31 37.20
N GLY A 236 1.41 25.66 38.13
CA GLY A 236 2.63 24.90 37.86
C GLY A 236 2.40 23.69 36.95
N GLU A 237 1.31 22.94 37.18
CA GLU A 237 0.91 21.83 36.30
C GLU A 237 0.49 22.33 34.91
N SER A 238 -0.29 23.41 34.85
CA SER A 238 -0.72 24.04 33.59
C SER A 238 0.47 24.58 32.79
N GLN A 239 1.45 25.18 33.46
CA GLN A 239 2.69 25.68 32.86
C GLN A 239 3.57 24.51 32.37
N SER A 240 3.70 23.45 33.16
CA SER A 240 4.44 22.24 32.78
C SER A 240 3.86 21.56 31.53
N LEU A 241 2.54 21.48 31.44
CA LEU A 241 1.84 20.97 30.26
C LEU A 241 2.07 21.87 29.03
N ALA A 242 1.94 23.18 29.19
CA ALA A 242 2.18 24.15 28.11
C ALA A 242 3.62 24.06 27.57
N GLU A 243 4.61 23.92 28.45
CA GLU A 243 6.01 23.71 28.06
C GLU A 243 6.24 22.36 27.35
N ALA A 244 5.53 21.31 27.75
CA ALA A 244 5.61 20.00 27.11
C ALA A 244 5.01 20.01 25.70
N LEU A 245 3.87 20.69 25.52
CA LEU A 245 3.28 20.94 24.21
C LEU A 245 4.27 21.70 23.34
N ASP A 246 4.72 22.88 23.79
CA ASP A 246 5.63 23.74 23.01
C ASP A 246 6.89 22.99 22.54
N ARG A 247 7.43 22.07 23.36
CA ARG A 247 8.52 21.17 22.95
C ARG A 247 8.13 20.26 21.78
N LEU A 248 6.96 19.62 21.83
CA LEU A 248 6.47 18.74 20.77
C LEU A 248 6.24 19.51 19.47
N GLU A 249 5.61 20.69 19.52
CA GLU A 249 5.39 21.48 18.29
C GLU A 249 6.71 21.97 17.68
N ARG A 250 7.71 22.33 18.51
CA ARG A 250 9.05 22.68 18.03
C ARG A 250 9.78 21.48 17.41
N GLU A 251 9.60 20.28 17.95
CA GLU A 251 10.16 19.06 17.35
C GLU A 251 9.50 18.74 16.02
N GLU A 252 8.18 18.86 15.92
CA GLU A 252 7.47 18.68 14.66
C GLU A 252 7.91 19.71 13.60
N LEU A 253 8.06 20.98 13.99
CA LEU A 253 8.55 22.02 13.09
C LEU A 253 9.93 21.67 12.52
N LYS A 254 10.83 21.13 13.36
CA LYS A 254 12.14 20.66 12.91
C LYS A 254 12.02 19.51 11.90
N ASN A 255 11.11 18.57 12.12
CA ASN A 255 10.89 17.42 11.23
C ASN A 255 10.34 17.86 9.86
N VAL A 256 9.33 18.74 9.86
CA VAL A 256 8.75 19.33 8.64
C VAL A 256 9.82 20.09 7.85
N GLN A 257 10.61 20.93 8.51
CA GLN A 257 11.71 21.66 7.87
C GLN A 257 12.79 20.73 7.32
N ALA A 258 13.10 19.63 8.01
CA ALA A 258 14.03 18.63 7.52
C ALA A 258 13.48 17.91 6.28
N ALA A 259 12.17 17.63 6.23
CA ALA A 259 11.52 17.06 5.06
C ALA A 259 11.59 17.99 3.84
N LEU A 260 11.31 19.29 4.02
CA LEU A 260 11.44 20.30 2.97
C LEU A 260 12.88 20.41 2.44
N ARG A 261 13.89 20.43 3.33
CA ARG A 261 15.31 20.42 2.92
C ARG A 261 15.68 19.17 2.11
N ARG A 262 15.15 18.00 2.48
CA ARG A 262 15.34 16.76 1.70
C ARG A 262 14.71 16.88 0.31
N MET A 263 13.58 17.59 0.17
CA MET A 263 12.96 17.84 -1.13
C MET A 263 13.84 18.74 -2.00
N ASP A 264 14.38 19.82 -1.42
CA ASP A 264 15.29 20.73 -2.13
C ASP A 264 16.58 20.00 -2.57
N ALA A 265 17.07 19.06 -1.76
CA ALA A 265 18.24 18.24 -2.07
C ALA A 265 17.95 17.05 -3.00
N GLY A 266 16.69 16.83 -3.41
CA GLY A 266 16.31 15.72 -4.30
C GLY A 266 16.38 14.32 -3.68
N VAL A 267 16.46 14.22 -2.35
CA VAL A 267 16.57 12.94 -1.60
C VAL A 267 15.30 12.62 -0.80
N TYR A 268 14.26 13.43 -0.93
CA TYR A 268 12.98 13.19 -0.28
C TYR A 268 12.29 11.94 -0.82
N GLY A 269 11.66 11.18 0.08
CA GLY A 269 11.09 9.87 -0.23
C GLY A 269 12.07 8.71 -0.07
N LEU A 270 13.31 8.94 0.36
CA LEU A 270 14.27 7.89 0.74
C LEU A 270 14.38 7.73 2.26
N CYS A 271 14.50 6.47 2.70
CA CYS A 271 14.68 6.09 4.09
C CYS A 271 16.10 6.43 4.56
N THR A 272 16.24 7.17 5.67
CA THR A 272 17.55 7.59 6.21
C THR A 272 18.42 6.45 6.74
N ASP A 273 17.84 5.26 6.95
CA ASP A 273 18.52 4.15 7.62
C ASP A 273 19.00 3.07 6.64
N CYS A 274 18.40 2.99 5.45
CA CYS A 274 18.68 1.93 4.50
C CYS A 274 18.64 2.39 3.04
N ASP A 275 18.45 3.69 2.80
CA ASP A 275 18.40 4.35 1.49
C ASP A 275 17.34 3.81 0.52
N ARG A 276 16.46 2.91 0.98
CA ARG A 276 15.32 2.41 0.21
C ARG A 276 14.19 3.44 0.18
N PRO A 277 13.39 3.47 -0.91
CA PRO A 277 12.20 4.31 -0.95
C PRO A 277 11.24 4.10 0.21
N ILE A 278 10.66 5.20 0.68
CA ILE A 278 9.51 5.22 1.59
C ILE A 278 8.27 5.14 0.71
N LEU A 279 7.37 4.19 1.01
CA LEU A 279 6.12 4.02 0.27
C LEU A 279 5.31 5.33 0.26
N LEU A 280 4.75 5.69 -0.91
CA LEU A 280 3.93 6.89 -1.06
C LEU A 280 2.79 6.92 -0.04
N THR A 281 2.09 5.80 0.18
CA THR A 281 1.00 5.69 1.17
C THR A 281 1.45 6.14 2.57
N ARG A 282 2.69 5.84 2.94
CA ARG A 282 3.28 6.29 4.20
C ARG A 282 3.59 7.79 4.21
N LEU A 283 4.04 8.36 3.10
CA LEU A 283 4.29 9.80 2.97
C LEU A 283 3.00 10.62 2.86
N LEU A 284 1.92 10.03 2.34
CA LEU A 284 0.59 10.65 2.36
C LEU A 284 0.04 10.74 3.78
N ALA A 285 0.27 9.70 4.60
CA ALA A 285 -0.12 9.70 6.01
C ALA A 285 0.81 10.55 6.90
N HIS A 286 2.11 10.50 6.64
CA HIS A 286 3.15 11.21 7.40
C HIS A 286 4.17 11.85 6.43
N PRO A 287 3.88 13.06 5.90
CA PRO A 287 4.74 13.75 4.93
C PRO A 287 6.15 14.06 5.46
N ASP A 288 6.34 14.16 6.78
CA ASP A 288 7.64 14.40 7.40
C ASP A 288 8.46 13.10 7.61
N GLY A 289 7.91 11.94 7.24
CA GLY A 289 8.49 10.62 7.45
C GLY A 289 9.97 10.48 7.03
N LEU A 290 10.79 9.93 7.93
CA LEU A 290 12.23 9.72 7.73
C LEU A 290 12.58 8.28 7.34
N ARG A 291 11.73 7.30 7.66
CA ARG A 291 12.03 5.87 7.54
C ARG A 291 10.94 5.11 6.80
N CYS A 292 11.34 4.05 6.10
CA CYS A 292 10.40 3.03 5.62
C CYS A 292 9.80 2.25 6.81
N ALA A 293 8.68 1.56 6.61
CA ALA A 293 7.97 0.83 7.66
C ALA A 293 8.91 -0.11 8.45
N THR A 294 9.68 -0.95 7.75
CA THR A 294 10.61 -1.88 8.40
C THR A 294 11.68 -1.19 9.27
N CYS A 295 12.21 -0.05 8.83
CA CYS A 295 13.19 0.70 9.61
C CYS A 295 12.52 1.46 10.76
N GLN A 296 11.28 1.90 10.59
CA GLN A 296 10.49 2.51 11.65
C GLN A 296 10.22 1.51 12.79
N ASP A 297 9.72 0.32 12.48
CA ASP A 297 9.42 -0.72 13.48
C ASP A 297 10.68 -1.06 14.29
N ARG A 298 11.82 -1.20 13.61
CA ARG A 298 13.11 -1.44 14.25
C ARG A 298 13.53 -0.29 15.16
N PHE A 299 13.31 0.96 14.72
CA PHE A 299 13.63 2.15 15.51
C PHE A 299 12.78 2.21 16.79
N GLU A 300 11.49 1.90 16.71
CA GLU A 300 10.57 1.89 17.86
C GLU A 300 10.93 0.81 18.88
N VAL A 301 11.28 -0.41 18.43
CA VAL A 301 11.78 -1.48 19.31
C VAL A 301 13.06 -1.04 20.03
N LEU A 302 13.99 -0.39 19.32
CA LEU A 302 15.23 0.13 19.92
C LEU A 302 14.96 1.27 20.91
N ARG A 303 14.00 2.15 20.61
CA ARG A 303 13.61 3.26 21.48
C ARG A 303 12.95 2.76 22.76
N SER A 304 12.05 1.78 22.66
CA SER A 304 11.39 1.12 23.79
C SER A 304 12.41 0.41 24.70
N ARG A 305 13.36 -0.34 24.13
CA ARG A 305 14.45 -1.00 24.89
C ARG A 305 15.40 -0.03 25.58
N ARG A 306 15.64 1.16 25.00
CA ARG A 306 16.44 2.22 25.63
C ARG A 306 15.66 2.96 26.73
N GLY A 307 14.34 3.10 26.60
CA GLY A 307 13.47 3.63 27.65
C GLY A 307 13.34 2.71 28.87
N VAL A 308 13.51 1.40 28.69
CA VAL A 308 13.48 0.40 29.78
C VAL A 308 14.84 0.24 30.48
N ARG A 309 15.92 0.79 29.92
CA ARG A 309 17.25 0.84 30.54
C ARG A 309 17.60 2.27 30.96
N GLN A 310 17.05 2.71 32.08
CA GLN A 310 17.74 3.69 32.93
C GLN A 310 18.02 3.01 34.28
N PRO A 311 19.27 3.03 34.80
CA PRO A 311 19.50 2.82 36.23
C PRO A 311 18.91 3.97 37.06
#